data_AF-D4IJU8-F1
#
_entry.id   AF-D4IJU8-F1
#
_cell.length_a   1.000
_cell.length_b   1.000
_cell.length_c   1.000
_cell.angle_alpha   90.00
_cell.angle_beta   90.00
_cell.angle_gamma   90.00
#
_symmetry.space_group_name_H-M   'P 1'
#
loop_
_entity.id
_entity.type
_entity.pdbx_description
1 polymer ?
#
loop_
_entity_poly.entity_id
_entity_poly.type
_entity_poly.pdbx_seq_one_letter_code
_entity_poly.pdbx_strand_id
1 'polypeptide(L)'
;MGTFLASLNHKQLTALTELFNGQRVFQPEVDTNTVAALFMCRLKEPLVVCNTRTLCYIFHILGEEQLITPIWQAVAAKHKCFVSLNGKPISRNTLSSAKYCAINSDSPYRAYLIKSYIGILKNTQ
;
A
#
# COMPACT_ATOMS: atom_id res chain seq x y z
N MET A 1 12.78 5.77 -15.42
CA MET A 1 11.82 4.67 -15.17
C MET A 1 11.27 4.83 -13.75
N GLY A 2 9.95 4.74 -13.52
CA GLY A 2 9.36 5.02 -12.20
C GLY A 2 9.47 3.87 -11.19
N THR A 3 9.84 4.19 -9.95
CA THR A 3 9.78 3.34 -8.75
C THR A 3 8.88 4.02 -7.72
N PHE A 4 8.63 3.40 -6.56
CA PHE A 4 7.87 4.05 -5.49
C PHE A 4 8.58 5.27 -4.89
N LEU A 5 9.87 5.50 -5.18
CA LEU A 5 10.70 6.54 -4.54
C LEU A 5 10.60 6.51 -3.00
N ALA A 6 10.42 5.31 -2.45
CA ALA A 6 10.21 5.13 -1.02
C ALA A 6 11.51 5.35 -0.25
N SER A 7 11.44 6.15 0.81
CA SER A 7 12.53 6.35 1.76
C SER A 7 12.09 5.85 3.15
N LEU A 8 11.92 4.52 3.26
CA LEU A 8 11.41 3.87 4.47
C LEU A 8 12.56 3.17 5.22
N ASN A 9 12.74 3.49 6.50
CA ASN A 9 13.67 2.78 7.38
C ASN A 9 13.06 1.45 7.89
N HIS A 10 13.87 0.63 8.56
CA HIS A 10 13.43 -0.69 9.03
C HIS A 10 12.24 -0.61 10.00
N LYS A 11 12.20 0.37 10.91
CA LYS A 11 11.08 0.55 11.85
C LYS A 11 9.79 0.88 11.11
N GLN A 12 9.85 1.77 10.12
CA GLN A 12 8.71 2.13 9.27
C GLN A 12 8.21 0.93 8.46
N LEU A 13 9.12 0.11 7.92
CA LEU A 13 8.75 -1.11 7.19
C LEU A 13 8.06 -2.13 8.10
N THR A 14 8.55 -2.34 9.32
CA THR A 14 7.92 -3.23 10.31
C THR A 14 6.51 -2.74 10.68
N ALA A 15 6.37 -1.46 10.97
CA ALA A 15 5.08 -0.88 11.30
C ALA A 15 4.09 -0.92 10.12
N LEU A 16 4.55 -0.74 8.88
CA LEU A 16 3.71 -0.94 7.68
C LEU A 16 3.29 -2.40 7.52
N THR A 17 4.17 -3.34 7.86
CA THR A 17 3.87 -4.78 7.84
C THR A 17 2.75 -5.10 8.82
N GLU A 18 2.86 -4.61 10.06
CA GLU A 18 1.81 -4.74 11.08
C GLU A 18 0.49 -4.11 10.62
N LEU A 19 0.54 -2.92 10.01
CA LEU A 19 -0.63 -2.26 9.48
C LEU A 19 -1.30 -3.08 8.36
N PHE A 20 -0.53 -3.60 7.41
CA PHE A 20 -1.07 -4.41 6.31
C PHE A 20 -1.72 -5.71 6.81
N ASN A 21 -1.07 -6.41 7.74
CA ASN A 21 -1.60 -7.65 8.30
C ASN A 21 -2.81 -7.38 9.21
N GLY A 22 -2.74 -6.38 10.10
CA GLY A 22 -3.83 -6.00 10.98
C GLY A 22 -5.08 -5.50 10.24
N GLN A 23 -4.91 -4.87 9.07
CA GLN A 23 -5.99 -4.47 8.18
C GLN A 23 -6.43 -5.56 7.19
N ARG A 24 -5.78 -6.73 7.21
CA ARG A 24 -5.98 -7.84 6.27
C ARG A 24 -5.98 -7.34 4.83
N VAL A 25 -4.89 -6.68 4.44
CA VAL A 25 -4.74 -6.14 3.07
C VAL A 25 -4.32 -7.24 2.10
N PHE A 26 -3.43 -8.12 2.54
CA PHE A 26 -2.90 -9.24 1.77
C PHE A 26 -3.33 -10.59 2.36
N GLN A 27 -3.34 -11.62 1.50
CA GLN A 27 -3.54 -13.01 1.92
C GLN A 27 -2.66 -13.94 1.07
N PRO A 28 -1.66 -14.63 1.65
CA PRO A 28 -1.33 -14.70 3.07
C PRO A 28 -0.80 -13.37 3.63
N GLU A 29 -0.67 -13.31 4.96
CA GLU A 29 0.05 -12.23 5.65
C GLU A 29 1.48 -12.11 5.12
N VAL A 30 2.02 -10.88 5.15
CA VAL A 30 3.34 -10.56 4.64
C VAL A 30 4.33 -10.30 5.77
N ASP A 31 5.61 -10.51 5.50
CA ASP A 31 6.70 -10.11 6.41
C ASP A 31 7.35 -8.79 5.98
N THR A 32 8.22 -8.25 6.86
CA THR A 32 8.92 -6.98 6.63
C THR A 32 9.79 -7.01 5.36
N ASN A 33 10.39 -8.16 5.04
CA ASN A 33 11.23 -8.32 3.85
C ASN A 33 10.39 -8.23 2.57
N THR A 34 9.19 -8.80 2.58
CA THR A 34 8.22 -8.75 1.49
C THR A 34 7.73 -7.31 1.28
N VAL A 35 7.43 -6.59 2.35
CA VAL A 35 7.05 -5.16 2.29
C VAL A 35 8.20 -4.30 1.76
N ALA A 36 9.44 -4.57 2.18
CA ALA A 36 10.62 -3.92 1.64
C ALA A 36 10.76 -4.18 0.12
N ALA A 37 10.62 -5.44 -0.30
CA ALA A 37 10.69 -5.83 -1.71
C ALA A 37 9.58 -5.16 -2.55
N LEU A 38 8.37 -4.99 -2.00
CA LEU A 38 7.28 -4.23 -2.63
C LEU A 38 7.71 -2.80 -2.94
N PHE A 39 8.18 -2.05 -1.94
CA PHE A 39 8.56 -0.65 -2.12
C PHE A 39 9.85 -0.46 -2.94
N MET A 40 10.70 -1.47 -2.99
CA MET A 40 11.88 -1.51 -3.88
C MET A 40 11.54 -1.93 -5.32
N CYS A 41 10.28 -2.30 -5.62
CA CYS A 41 9.86 -2.90 -6.90
C CYS A 41 10.66 -4.17 -7.25
N ARG A 42 10.95 -5.02 -6.25
CA ARG A 42 11.73 -6.26 -6.34
C ARG A 42 10.98 -7.50 -5.88
N LEU A 43 9.64 -7.44 -5.86
CA LEU A 43 8.83 -8.62 -5.60
C LEU A 43 9.15 -9.73 -6.61
N LYS A 44 9.34 -10.95 -6.10
CA LYS A 44 9.49 -12.15 -6.95
C LYS A 44 8.15 -12.55 -7.56
N GLU A 45 7.09 -12.45 -6.75
CA GLU A 45 5.72 -12.77 -7.12
C GLU A 45 4.79 -11.62 -6.67
N PRO A 46 3.69 -11.36 -7.39
CA PRO A 46 2.71 -10.36 -6.99
C PRO A 46 2.06 -10.73 -5.65
N LEU A 47 1.74 -9.71 -4.85
CA LEU A 47 0.98 -9.91 -3.62
C LEU A 47 -0.50 -10.06 -3.94
N VAL A 48 -1.13 -11.06 -3.32
CA VAL A 48 -2.57 -11.29 -3.41
C VAL A 48 -3.27 -10.30 -2.48
N VAL A 49 -4.08 -9.42 -3.06
CA VAL A 49 -4.82 -8.38 -2.36
C VAL A 49 -6.23 -8.88 -2.08
N CYS A 50 -6.57 -9.04 -0.81
CA CYS A 50 -7.93 -9.41 -0.37
C CYS A 50 -8.79 -8.18 -0.04
N ASN A 51 -8.16 -7.03 0.25
CA ASN A 51 -8.86 -5.76 0.49
C ASN A 51 -8.25 -4.60 -0.29
N THR A 52 -8.65 -4.46 -1.57
CA THR A 52 -8.11 -3.45 -2.49
C THR A 52 -8.45 -2.02 -2.08
N ARG A 53 -9.60 -1.77 -1.46
CA ARG A 53 -9.96 -0.41 -1.01
C ARG A 53 -9.03 0.04 0.12
N THR A 54 -8.80 -0.81 1.12
CA THR A 54 -7.88 -0.49 2.21
C THR A 54 -6.44 -0.38 1.75
N LEU A 55 -5.98 -1.24 0.82
CA LEU A 55 -4.69 -1.05 0.15
C LEU A 55 -4.57 0.35 -0.47
N CYS A 56 -5.56 0.73 -1.29
CA CYS A 56 -5.56 2.02 -1.98
C CYS A 56 -5.62 3.20 -1.01
N TYR A 57 -6.32 3.07 0.11
CA TYR A 57 -6.37 4.09 1.14
C TYR A 57 -5.00 4.28 1.81
N ILE A 58 -4.37 3.20 2.26
CA ILE A 58 -3.03 3.23 2.86
C ILE A 58 -2.02 3.86 1.89
N PHE A 59 -1.98 3.40 0.64
CA PHE A 59 -1.07 3.95 -0.38
C PHE A 59 -1.36 5.40 -0.73
N HIS A 60 -2.63 5.83 -0.68
CA HIS A 60 -2.97 7.24 -0.84
C HIS A 60 -2.35 8.09 0.26
N ILE A 61 -2.53 7.71 1.53
CA ILE A 61 -1.97 8.46 2.66
C ILE A 61 -0.44 8.45 2.62
N LEU A 62 0.20 7.33 2.26
CA LEU A 62 1.66 7.28 2.07
C LEU A 62 2.14 8.27 0.99
N GLY A 63 1.36 8.45 -0.08
CA GLY A 63 1.63 9.43 -1.12
C GLY A 63 1.46 10.88 -0.64
N GLU A 64 0.39 11.17 0.10
CA GLU A 64 0.14 12.51 0.69
C GLU A 64 1.24 12.91 1.68
N GLU A 65 1.71 11.94 2.48
CA GLU A 65 2.81 12.14 3.43
C GLU A 65 4.21 12.09 2.79
N GLN A 66 4.28 11.98 1.46
CA GLN A 66 5.51 11.94 0.67
C GLN A 66 6.47 10.78 1.03
N LEU A 67 5.92 9.71 1.61
CA LEU A 67 6.66 8.48 1.90
C LEU A 67 6.83 7.61 0.66
N ILE A 68 5.96 7.78 -0.34
CA ILE A 68 6.07 7.21 -1.69
C ILE A 68 5.63 8.24 -2.73
N THR A 69 5.92 7.95 -4.00
CA THR A 69 5.47 8.78 -5.13
C THR A 69 3.95 8.88 -5.21
N PRO A 70 3.37 10.07 -5.51
CA PRO A 70 1.91 10.24 -5.62
C PRO A 70 1.31 9.48 -6.81
N ILE A 71 2.12 9.07 -7.79
CA ILE A 71 1.72 8.26 -8.95
C ILE A 71 1.85 6.74 -8.72
N TRP A 72 1.79 6.31 -7.46
CA TRP A 72 2.02 4.93 -7.04
C TRP A 72 1.18 3.89 -7.80
N GLN A 73 -0.04 4.21 -8.25
CA GLN A 73 -0.87 3.26 -9.03
C GLN A 73 -0.20 2.88 -10.35
N ALA A 74 0.46 3.84 -11.00
CA ALA A 74 1.18 3.58 -12.25
C ALA A 74 2.41 2.71 -12.01
N VAL A 75 3.12 2.95 -10.91
CA VAL A 75 4.26 2.14 -10.48
C VAL A 75 3.81 0.70 -10.17
N ALA A 76 2.78 0.55 -9.33
CA ALA A 76 2.25 -0.76 -8.93
C ALA A 76 1.76 -1.59 -10.13
N ALA A 77 1.02 -0.97 -11.05
CA ALA A 77 0.55 -1.65 -12.25
C ALA A 77 1.69 -2.04 -13.19
N LYS A 78 2.67 -1.14 -13.39
CA LYS A 78 3.84 -1.40 -14.25
C LYS A 78 4.68 -2.57 -13.75
N HIS A 79 4.93 -2.61 -12.44
CA HIS A 79 5.72 -3.67 -11.80
C HIS A 79 4.88 -4.89 -11.40
N LYS A 80 3.60 -4.92 -11.80
CA LYS A 80 2.65 -6.01 -11.53
C LYS A 80 2.64 -6.41 -10.04
N CYS A 81 2.66 -5.43 -9.13
CA CYS A 81 2.83 -5.70 -7.69
C CYS A 81 1.68 -6.49 -7.07
N PHE A 82 0.49 -6.47 -7.69
CA PHE A 82 -0.75 -6.92 -7.05
C PHE A 82 -1.61 -7.78 -7.98
N VAL A 83 -2.16 -8.85 -7.41
CA VAL A 83 -3.22 -9.68 -8.01
C VAL A 83 -4.42 -9.75 -7.08
N SER A 84 -5.61 -10.01 -7.62
CA SER A 84 -6.81 -10.29 -6.83
C SER A 84 -6.78 -11.70 -6.24
N LEU A 85 -7.74 -12.03 -5.37
CA LEU A 85 -7.93 -13.38 -4.81
C LEU A 85 -8.00 -14.49 -5.89
N ASN A 86 -8.48 -14.16 -7.09
CA ASN A 86 -8.56 -15.10 -8.21
C ASN A 86 -7.29 -15.12 -9.08
N GLY A 87 -6.17 -14.55 -8.59
CA GLY A 87 -4.90 -14.49 -9.30
C GLY A 87 -4.85 -13.50 -10.47
N LYS A 88 -5.90 -12.71 -10.71
CA LYS A 88 -5.93 -11.75 -11.83
C LYS A 88 -5.15 -10.47 -11.47
N PRO A 89 -4.22 -9.98 -12.32
CA PRO A 89 -3.52 -8.72 -12.09
C PRO A 89 -4.47 -7.55 -11.87
N ILE A 90 -4.16 -6.71 -10.87
CA ILE A 90 -4.94 -5.50 -10.60
C ILE A 90 -4.42 -4.35 -11.47
N SER A 91 -5.28 -3.84 -12.35
CA SER A 91 -4.91 -2.77 -13.28
C SER A 91 -4.79 -1.40 -12.59
N ARG A 92 -4.07 -0.47 -13.23
CA ARG A 92 -4.01 0.93 -12.79
C ARG A 92 -5.42 1.55 -12.64
N ASN A 93 -6.32 1.27 -13.57
CA ASN A 93 -7.68 1.81 -13.56
C ASN A 93 -8.47 1.27 -12.36
N THR A 94 -8.34 -0.03 -12.07
CA THR A 94 -8.93 -0.65 -10.89
C THR A 94 -8.42 0.00 -9.60
N LEU A 95 -7.11 0.25 -9.49
CA LEU A 95 -6.52 0.94 -8.35
C LEU A 95 -7.05 2.38 -8.21
N SER A 96 -7.16 3.12 -9.32
CA SER A 96 -7.70 4.50 -9.33
C SER A 96 -9.15 4.54 -8.85
N SER A 97 -10.01 3.66 -9.37
CA SER A 97 -11.41 3.57 -8.94
C SER A 97 -11.54 3.16 -7.48
N ALA A 98 -10.76 2.16 -7.04
CA ALA A 98 -10.77 1.72 -5.64
C ALA A 98 -10.27 2.82 -4.68
N LYS A 99 -9.24 3.59 -5.08
CA LYS A 99 -8.78 4.76 -4.32
C LYS A 99 -9.91 5.79 -4.19
N TYR A 100 -10.57 6.13 -5.29
CA TYR A 100 -11.68 7.09 -5.28
C TYR A 100 -12.79 6.66 -4.32
N CYS A 101 -13.20 5.39 -4.36
CA CYS A 101 -14.18 4.86 -3.42
C CYS A 101 -13.69 4.92 -1.97
N ALA A 102 -12.44 4.54 -1.70
CA ALA A 102 -11.90 4.52 -0.34
C ALA A 102 -11.84 5.93 0.28
N ILE A 103 -11.51 6.96 -0.50
CA ILE A 103 -11.43 8.34 0.01
C ILE A 103 -12.81 8.95 0.25
N ASN A 104 -13.79 8.64 -0.59
CA ASN A 104 -15.09 9.32 -0.58
C ASN A 104 -16.21 8.54 0.13
N SER A 105 -15.99 7.27 0.45
CA SER A 105 -17.06 6.38 0.94
C SER A 105 -16.71 5.55 2.18
N ASP A 106 -15.45 5.56 2.63
CA ASP A 106 -15.06 4.82 3.84
C ASP A 106 -15.44 5.58 5.14
N SER A 107 -15.57 4.82 6.23
CA SER A 107 -15.85 5.36 7.56
C SER A 107 -14.80 6.42 7.96
N PRO A 108 -15.22 7.65 8.35
CA PRO A 108 -14.32 8.71 8.79
C PRO A 108 -13.39 8.28 9.94
N TYR A 109 -13.89 7.41 10.83
CA TYR A 109 -13.12 6.90 11.96
C TYR A 109 -11.99 5.95 11.51
N ARG A 110 -12.29 5.01 10.59
CA ARG A 110 -11.27 4.10 10.04
C ARG A 110 -10.20 4.87 9.27
N ALA A 111 -10.64 5.84 8.47
CA ALA A 111 -9.78 6.77 7.75
C ALA A 111 -8.83 7.51 8.71
N TYR A 112 -9.38 8.06 9.80
CA TYR A 112 -8.60 8.75 10.83
C TYR A 112 -7.55 7.85 11.49
N LEU A 113 -7.89 6.61 11.86
CA LEU A 113 -6.95 5.68 12.50
C LEU A 113 -5.75 5.37 11.60
N ILE A 114 -6.00 5.02 10.33
CA ILE A 114 -4.92 4.73 9.37
C ILE A 114 -4.06 5.97 9.13
N LYS A 115 -4.69 7.14 8.96
CA LYS A 115 -3.98 8.40 8.76
C LYS A 115 -3.11 8.75 9.96
N SER A 116 -3.64 8.60 11.17
CA SER A 116 -2.91 8.88 12.41
C SER A 116 -1.70 7.94 12.57
N TYR A 117 -1.90 6.65 12.29
CA TYR A 117 -0.81 5.66 12.33
C TYR A 117 0.30 6.01 11.33
N ILE A 118 -0.04 6.33 10.08
CA ILE A 118 0.95 6.71 9.05
C ILE A 118 1.64 8.04 9.40
N GLY A 119 0.92 8.99 10.00
CA GLY A 119 1.51 10.24 10.49
C GLY A 119 2.60 10.00 11.55
N ILE A 120 2.45 8.99 12.41
CA ILE A 120 3.49 8.59 13.37
C ILE A 120 4.72 8.04 12.65
N LEU A 121 4.53 7.26 11.57
CA LEU A 121 5.65 6.71 10.78
C LEU A 121 6.58 7.80 10.25
N LYS A 122 6.03 8.92 9.77
CA LYS A 122 6.80 10.05 9.23
C LYS A 122 7.75 10.67 10.26
N ASN A 123 7.34 10.71 11.53
CA ASN A 123 8.12 11.31 12.62
C ASN A 123 9.13 10.33 13.25
N THR A 124 9.11 9.07 12.82
CA THR A 124 10.06 8.04 13.26
C THR A 124 11.29 8.08 12.34
N GLN A 125 12.12 9.12 12.48
CA GLN A 125 13.44 9.21 11.83
C GLN A 125 14.52 8.59 12.71
#